data_AF-A0A8J7E237-F1
#
_entry.id   AF-A0A8J7E237-F1
#
_cell.length_a   1.000
_cell.length_b   1.000
_cell.length_c   1.000
_cell.angle_alpha   90.00
_cell.angle_beta   90.00
_cell.angle_gamma   90.00
#
_symmetry.space_group_name_H-M   'P 1'
#
loop_
_entity.id
_entity.type
_entity.pdbx_description
1 polymer ?
#
loop_
_entity_poly.entity_id
_entity_poly.type
_entity_poly.pdbx_seq_one_letter_code
_entity_poly.pdbx_strand_id
1 'polypeptide(L)'
;MPPLDIRQRAIALLDQLPQDKLAAVVQLLEVLAEPAPRTPASPAEAPLLATIQWQLPAPEQTHLDDLRDKCEWGELTDAEHQELLHYEDRLEQHRVERLEALIALAKLRNLDLISLNQQFSSHAQPFNAACSTLLL
;
A
#
# COMPACT_ATOMS: atom_id res chain seq x y z
N MET A 1 4.41 15.37 13.89
CA MET A 1 3.51 15.06 15.03
C MET A 1 2.10 14.90 14.50
N PRO A 2 1.37 13.83 14.82
CA PRO A 2 -0.01 13.69 14.37
C PRO A 2 -0.89 14.74 15.07
N PRO A 3 -2.01 15.18 14.46
CA PRO A 3 -2.82 16.27 14.99
C PRO A 3 -3.55 15.80 16.26
N LEU A 4 -3.05 16.24 17.42
CA LEU A 4 -3.67 16.01 18.74
C LEU A 4 -5.12 16.56 18.82
N ASP A 5 -5.53 17.41 17.90
CA ASP A 5 -6.83 18.11 17.90
C ASP A 5 -8.05 17.23 17.59
N ILE A 6 -7.94 16.30 16.65
CA ILE A 6 -9.14 15.58 16.14
C ILE A 6 -9.70 14.62 17.20
N ARG A 7 -8.80 13.93 17.93
CA ARG A 7 -9.19 12.98 18.98
C ARG A 7 -9.86 13.70 20.15
N GLN A 8 -9.28 14.81 20.61
CA GLN A 8 -9.84 15.59 21.71
C GLN A 8 -11.19 16.19 21.33
N ARG A 9 -11.33 16.68 20.09
CA ARG A 9 -12.60 17.20 19.56
C ARG A 9 -13.68 16.12 19.45
N ALA A 10 -13.32 14.91 19.03
CA ALA A 10 -14.25 13.79 18.99
C ALA A 10 -14.76 13.41 20.39
N ILE A 11 -13.89 13.35 21.39
CA ILE A 11 -14.27 13.08 22.79
C ILE A 11 -15.23 14.15 23.31
N ALA A 12 -14.92 15.44 23.09
CA ALA A 12 -15.76 16.54 23.53
C ALA A 12 -17.17 16.54 22.89
N LEU A 13 -17.29 16.05 21.65
CA LEU A 13 -18.59 15.89 20.98
C LEU A 13 -19.38 14.70 21.52
N LEU A 14 -18.69 13.60 21.86
CA LEU A 14 -19.33 12.42 22.47
C LEU A 14 -19.94 12.75 23.83
N ASP A 15 -19.25 13.57 24.64
CA ASP A 15 -19.74 14.01 25.96
C ASP A 15 -21.01 14.88 25.90
N GLN A 16 -21.28 15.52 24.76
CA GLN A 16 -22.43 16.41 24.56
C GLN A 16 -23.64 15.73 23.92
N LEU A 17 -23.52 14.46 23.52
CA LEU A 17 -24.60 13.75 22.83
C LEU A 17 -25.65 13.20 23.81
N PRO A 18 -26.95 13.31 23.49
CA PRO A 18 -27.99 12.62 24.23
C PRO A 18 -27.89 11.10 24.03
N GLN A 19 -28.39 10.34 25.00
CA GLN A 19 -28.15 8.89 25.13
C GLN A 19 -28.64 8.06 23.92
N ASP A 20 -29.73 8.47 23.29
CA ASP A 20 -30.29 7.86 22.08
C ASP A 20 -29.35 7.98 20.87
N LYS A 21 -28.69 9.13 20.71
CA LYS A 21 -27.71 9.36 19.64
C LYS A 21 -26.36 8.75 19.97
N LEU A 22 -25.98 8.73 21.25
CA LEU A 22 -24.72 8.11 21.69
C LEU A 22 -24.69 6.62 21.33
N ALA A 23 -25.81 5.90 21.51
CA ALA A 23 -25.92 4.50 21.12
C ALA A 23 -25.66 4.26 19.62
N ALA A 24 -26.20 5.11 18.75
CA ALA A 24 -25.97 5.03 17.31
C ALA A 24 -24.52 5.34 16.92
N VAL A 25 -23.90 6.31 17.60
CA VAL A 25 -22.49 6.66 17.37
C VAL A 25 -21.54 5.56 17.85
N VAL A 26 -21.83 4.93 18.99
CA VAL A 26 -21.05 3.78 19.48
C VAL A 26 -21.10 2.63 18.48
N GLN A 27 -22.28 2.27 17.97
CA GLN A 27 -22.41 1.23 16.93
C GLN A 27 -21.61 1.56 15.68
N LEU A 28 -21.63 2.82 15.23
CA LEU A 28 -20.83 3.26 14.09
C LEU A 28 -19.32 3.17 14.39
N LEU A 29 -18.89 3.59 15.58
CA LEU A 29 -17.49 3.50 15.98
C LEU A 29 -17.03 2.05 16.12
N GLU A 30 -17.88 1.13 16.59
CA GLU A 30 -17.60 -0.30 16.63
C GLU A 30 -17.36 -0.85 15.23
N VAL A 31 -18.22 -0.53 14.25
CA VAL A 31 -18.05 -0.91 12.84
C VAL A 31 -16.76 -0.32 12.25
N LEU A 32 -16.44 0.93 12.57
CA LEU A 32 -15.23 1.60 12.07
C LEU A 32 -13.95 1.13 12.79
N ALA A 33 -14.07 0.66 14.03
CA ALA A 33 -12.97 0.15 14.84
C ALA A 33 -12.73 -1.35 14.62
N GLU A 34 -13.69 -2.07 14.03
CA GLU A 34 -13.45 -3.43 13.55
C GLU A 34 -12.25 -3.37 12.58
N PRO A 35 -11.12 -4.03 12.92
CA PRO A 35 -10.06 -4.18 11.95
C PRO A 35 -10.67 -4.92 10.76
N ALA A 36 -10.48 -4.38 9.55
CA ALA A 36 -10.92 -5.04 8.31
C ALA A 36 -10.65 -6.55 8.46
N PRO A 37 -11.66 -7.41 8.29
CA PRO A 37 -11.60 -8.79 8.75
C PRO A 37 -10.32 -9.42 8.23
N ARG A 38 -9.36 -9.62 9.14
CA ARG A 38 -8.16 -10.40 8.87
C ARG A 38 -8.61 -11.85 8.92
N THR A 39 -9.37 -12.27 7.91
CA THR A 39 -9.72 -13.67 7.73
C THR A 39 -8.39 -14.43 7.76
N PRO A 40 -8.23 -15.42 8.67
CA PRO A 40 -7.01 -16.19 8.75
C PRO A 40 -6.76 -16.79 7.36
N ALA A 41 -5.58 -16.50 6.80
CA ALA A 41 -5.25 -16.90 5.44
C ALA A 41 -5.36 -18.42 5.33
N SER A 42 -6.25 -18.89 4.44
CA SER A 42 -6.24 -20.29 4.07
C SER A 42 -4.88 -20.65 3.43
N PRO A 43 -4.49 -21.94 3.40
CA PRO A 43 -3.26 -22.37 2.74
C PRO A 43 -3.19 -21.94 1.26
N ALA A 44 -4.35 -21.76 0.61
CA ALA A 44 -4.47 -21.27 -0.76
C ALA A 44 -4.25 -19.75 -0.87
N GLU A 45 -4.53 -18.98 0.18
CA GLU A 45 -4.34 -17.52 0.20
C GLU A 45 -2.92 -17.12 0.59
N ALA A 46 -2.23 -17.92 1.41
CA ALA A 46 -0.88 -17.63 1.89
C ALA A 46 0.11 -17.22 0.79
N PRO A 47 0.25 -17.96 -0.33
CA PRO A 47 1.17 -17.55 -1.40
C PRO A 47 0.73 -16.25 -2.09
N LEU A 48 -0.59 -16.05 -2.29
CA LEU A 48 -1.12 -14.83 -2.90
C LEU A 48 -0.83 -13.61 -2.03
N LEU A 49 -1.03 -13.74 -0.72
CA LEU A 49 -0.75 -12.68 0.25
C LEU A 49 0.74 -12.34 0.30
N ALA A 50 1.62 -13.36 0.19
CA ALA A 50 3.06 -13.15 0.12
C ALA A 50 3.44 -12.32 -1.11
N THR A 51 2.90 -12.64 -2.29
CA THR A 51 3.11 -11.84 -3.51
C THR A 51 2.53 -10.42 -3.36
N ILE A 52 1.33 -10.28 -2.81
CA ILE A 52 0.67 -8.96 -2.68
C ILE A 52 1.44 -8.01 -1.74
N GLN A 53 2.05 -8.57 -0.70
CA GLN A 53 2.74 -7.84 0.35
C GLN A 53 4.26 -7.75 0.15
N TRP A 54 4.78 -8.39 -0.91
CA TRP A 54 6.21 -8.34 -1.18
C TRP A 54 6.65 -6.89 -1.46
N GLN A 55 7.82 -6.57 -0.92
CA GLN A 55 8.49 -5.29 -1.06
C GLN A 55 9.98 -5.56 -1.22
N LEU A 56 10.67 -4.61 -1.85
CA LEU A 56 12.13 -4.62 -1.84
C LEU A 56 12.63 -4.55 -0.39
N PRO A 57 13.66 -5.33 -0.02
CA PRO A 57 14.35 -5.17 1.25
C PRO A 57 14.85 -3.73 1.41
N ALA A 58 14.82 -3.21 2.64
CA ALA A 58 15.26 -1.84 2.95
C ALA A 58 16.59 -1.40 2.30
N PRO A 59 17.68 -2.21 2.28
CA PRO A 59 18.91 -1.79 1.62
C PRO A 59 18.78 -1.67 0.09
N GLU A 60 18.05 -2.59 -0.55
CA GLU A 60 17.77 -2.49 -1.99
C GLU A 60 16.88 -1.28 -2.30
N GLN A 61 15.93 -0.99 -1.40
CA GLN A 61 15.05 0.16 -1.55
C GLN A 61 15.81 1.48 -1.46
N THR A 62 16.66 1.64 -0.45
CA THR A 62 17.50 2.84 -0.31
C THR A 62 18.40 3.03 -1.53
N HIS A 63 19.03 1.96 -2.00
CA HIS A 63 19.89 2.03 -3.17
C HIS A 63 19.13 2.43 -4.44
N LEU A 64 17.92 1.88 -4.65
CA LEU A 64 17.06 2.28 -5.75
C LEU A 64 16.65 3.76 -5.66
N ASP A 65 16.35 4.26 -4.46
CA ASP A 65 16.01 5.66 -4.26
C ASP A 65 17.22 6.57 -4.57
N ASP A 66 18.43 6.19 -4.14
CA ASP A 66 19.66 6.91 -4.49
C ASP A 66 19.92 6.95 -6.01
N LEU A 67 19.67 5.83 -6.72
CA LEU A 67 19.79 5.76 -8.17
C LEU A 67 18.78 6.66 -8.89
N ARG A 68 17.54 6.72 -8.39
CA ARG A 68 16.49 7.60 -8.93
C ARG A 68 16.82 9.07 -8.69
N ASP A 69 17.32 9.41 -7.50
CA ASP A 69 17.75 10.77 -7.19
C ASP A 69 18.89 11.20 -8.14
N LYS A 70 19.95 10.39 -8.27
CA LYS A 70 21.05 10.66 -9.22
C LYS A 70 20.55 10.82 -10.65
N CYS A 71 19.55 10.04 -11.05
CA CYS A 71 18.97 10.13 -12.37
C CYS A 71 18.27 11.48 -12.61
N GLU A 72 17.49 11.96 -11.63
CA GLU A 72 16.84 13.28 -11.70
C GLU A 72 17.85 14.42 -11.86
N TRP A 73 19.05 14.27 -11.30
CA TRP A 73 20.16 15.22 -11.45
C TRP A 73 21.03 15.00 -12.70
N GLY A 74 20.78 13.92 -13.46
CA GLY A 74 21.60 13.57 -14.63
C GLY A 74 23.02 13.09 -14.28
N GLU A 75 23.22 12.58 -13.06
CA GLU A 75 24.52 12.19 -12.50
C GLU A 75 24.79 10.68 -12.58
N LEU A 76 23.88 9.90 -13.17
CA LEU A 76 24.04 8.47 -13.36
C LEU A 76 25.22 8.15 -14.28
N THR A 77 26.07 7.23 -13.84
CA THR A 77 26.99 6.52 -14.74
C THR A 77 26.24 5.48 -15.57
N ASP A 78 26.84 5.02 -16.67
CA ASP A 78 26.27 3.96 -17.51
C ASP A 78 25.98 2.68 -16.71
N ALA A 79 26.85 2.33 -15.76
CA ALA A 79 26.69 1.16 -14.90
C ALA A 79 25.50 1.31 -13.94
N GLU A 80 25.38 2.46 -13.29
CA GLU A 80 24.24 2.78 -12.42
C GLU A 80 22.93 2.87 -13.20
N HIS A 81 22.97 3.35 -14.45
CA HIS A 81 21.80 3.35 -15.32
C HIS A 81 21.31 1.93 -15.65
N GLN A 82 22.23 1.01 -15.96
CA GLN A 82 21.86 -0.40 -16.17
C GLN A 82 21.29 -1.04 -14.90
N GLU A 83 21.83 -0.68 -13.73
CA GLU A 83 21.33 -1.14 -12.46
C GLU A 83 19.91 -0.62 -12.17
N LEU A 84 19.66 0.67 -12.43
CA LEU A 84 18.33 1.28 -12.31
C LEU A 84 17.31 0.57 -13.21
N LEU A 85 17.67 0.29 -14.47
CA LEU A 85 16.81 -0.49 -15.39
C LEU A 85 16.48 -1.87 -14.82
N HIS A 86 17.47 -2.57 -14.28
CA HIS A 86 17.24 -3.89 -13.69
C HIS A 86 16.26 -3.85 -12.50
N TYR A 87 16.34 -2.81 -11.66
CA TYR A 87 15.38 -2.62 -10.58
C TYR A 87 13.97 -2.32 -11.08
N GLU A 88 13.82 -1.45 -12.08
CA GLU A 88 12.51 -1.13 -12.65
C GLU A 88 11.88 -2.36 -13.33
N ASP A 89 12.64 -3.13 -14.10
CA ASP A 89 12.15 -4.37 -14.72
C ASP A 89 11.63 -5.36 -13.67
N ARG A 90 12.37 -5.55 -12.57
CA ARG A 90 11.95 -6.41 -11.45
C ARG A 90 10.67 -5.89 -10.80
N LEU A 91 10.56 -4.59 -10.59
CA LEU A 91 9.38 -3.98 -9.99
C LEU A 91 8.16 -4.05 -10.91
N GLU A 92 8.34 -3.87 -12.22
CA GLU A 92 7.27 -4.02 -13.21
C GLU A 92 6.75 -5.44 -13.26
N GLN A 93 7.65 -6.43 -13.33
CA GLN A 93 7.27 -7.84 -13.26
C GLN A 93 6.47 -8.14 -11.98
N HIS A 94 6.96 -7.66 -10.83
CA HIS A 94 6.26 -7.82 -9.57
C HIS A 94 4.88 -7.12 -9.56
N ARG A 95 4.73 -5.94 -10.17
CA ARG A 95 3.43 -5.24 -10.26
C ARG A 95 2.40 -6.08 -11.02
N VAL A 96 2.83 -6.78 -12.08
CA VAL A 96 1.97 -7.72 -12.84
C VAL A 96 1.57 -8.89 -11.96
N GLU A 97 2.54 -9.57 -11.34
CA GLU A 97 2.30 -10.72 -10.45
C GLU A 97 1.40 -10.35 -9.26
N ARG A 98 1.60 -9.17 -8.68
CA ARG A 98 0.76 -8.63 -7.61
C ARG A 98 -0.68 -8.43 -8.07
N LEU A 99 -0.91 -7.91 -9.28
CA LEU A 99 -2.25 -7.74 -9.82
C LEU A 99 -2.95 -9.09 -10.04
N GLU A 100 -2.24 -10.08 -10.59
CA GLU A 100 -2.74 -11.44 -10.76
C GLU A 100 -3.10 -12.08 -9.40
N ALA A 101 -2.24 -11.91 -8.40
CA ALA A 101 -2.48 -12.41 -7.05
C ALA A 101 -3.69 -11.73 -6.39
N LEU A 102 -3.87 -10.41 -6.57
CA LEU A 102 -5.06 -9.69 -6.09
C LEU A 102 -6.34 -10.21 -6.75
N ILE A 103 -6.32 -10.46 -8.06
CA ILE A 103 -7.46 -11.02 -8.79
C ILE A 103 -7.80 -12.43 -8.26
N ALA A 104 -6.80 -13.26 -8.03
CA ALA A 104 -6.99 -14.59 -7.47
C ALA A 104 -7.56 -14.54 -6.04
N LEU A 105 -7.04 -13.64 -5.19
CA LEU A 105 -7.49 -13.47 -3.82
C LEU A 105 -8.92 -12.92 -3.75
N ALA A 106 -9.27 -11.99 -4.64
CA ALA A 106 -10.63 -11.45 -4.78
C ALA A 106 -11.64 -12.56 -5.07
N LYS A 107 -11.29 -13.50 -5.96
CA LYS A 107 -12.11 -14.69 -6.26
C LYS A 107 -12.27 -15.60 -5.03
N LEU A 108 -11.19 -15.87 -4.30
CA LEU A 108 -11.24 -16.74 -3.12
C LEU A 108 -12.08 -16.13 -1.99
N ARG A 109 -12.02 -14.81 -1.81
CA ARG A 109 -12.74 -14.10 -0.75
C ARG A 109 -14.12 -13.60 -1.17
N ASN A 110 -14.49 -13.77 -2.45
CA ASN A 110 -15.70 -13.21 -3.05
C ASN A 110 -15.84 -11.70 -2.77
N LEU A 111 -14.74 -10.97 -2.93
CA LEU A 111 -14.65 -9.51 -2.75
C LEU A 111 -14.37 -8.84 -4.10
N ASP A 112 -14.74 -7.56 -4.21
CA ASP A 112 -14.36 -6.78 -5.38
C ASP A 112 -12.86 -6.42 -5.35
N LEU A 113 -12.26 -6.36 -6.53
CA LEU A 113 -10.83 -6.12 -6.69
C LEU A 113 -10.42 -4.74 -6.16
N ILE A 114 -11.29 -3.73 -6.28
CA ILE A 114 -10.97 -2.34 -5.91
C ILE A 114 -10.87 -2.23 -4.38
N SER A 115 -11.87 -2.71 -3.65
CA SER A 115 -11.87 -2.75 -2.19
C SER A 115 -10.71 -3.59 -1.67
N LEU A 116 -10.42 -4.73 -2.30
CA LEU A 116 -9.29 -5.56 -1.91
C LEU A 116 -7.96 -4.83 -2.15
N ASN A 117 -7.77 -4.20 -3.30
CA ASN A 117 -6.54 -3.44 -3.56
C ASN A 117 -6.39 -2.29 -2.57
N GLN A 118 -7.46 -1.57 -2.21
CA GLN A 118 -7.44 -0.51 -1.20
C GLN A 118 -6.96 -1.01 0.17
N GLN A 119 -7.38 -2.21 0.59
CA GLN A 119 -6.89 -2.84 1.84
C GLN A 119 -5.37 -3.07 1.84
N PHE A 120 -4.77 -3.26 0.66
CA PHE A 120 -3.33 -3.50 0.48
C PHE A 120 -2.58 -2.31 -0.16
N SER A 121 -3.23 -1.15 -0.32
CA SER A 121 -2.66 0.02 -1.01
C SER A 121 -1.76 0.88 -0.12
N SER A 122 -1.65 0.58 1.18
CA SER A 122 -0.79 1.32 2.12
C SER A 122 0.72 1.24 1.80
N HIS A 123 1.11 0.51 0.75
CA HIS A 123 2.50 0.24 0.40
C HIS A 123 2.81 0.33 -1.10
N ALA A 124 1.91 0.87 -1.93
CA ALA A 124 2.18 1.02 -3.36
C ALA A 124 3.22 2.15 -3.57
N GLN A 125 4.42 1.78 -4.00
CA GLN A 125 5.46 2.75 -4.31
C GLN A 125 5.14 3.52 -5.59
N PRO A 126 5.37 4.84 -5.63
CA PRO A 126 5.18 5.62 -6.83
C PRO A 126 6.09 5.11 -7.95
N PHE A 127 5.53 5.00 -9.15
CA PHE A 127 6.29 4.80 -10.37
C PHE A 127 6.99 6.12 -10.72
N ASN A 128 8.32 6.15 -10.73
CA ASN A 128 9.06 7.34 -11.13
C ASN A 128 9.39 7.27 -12.62
N ALA A 129 8.49 7.81 -13.45
CA ALA A 129 8.61 7.79 -14.92
C ALA A 129 9.67 8.75 -15.48
N ALA A 130 10.23 9.64 -14.66
CA ALA A 130 11.10 10.72 -15.10
C ALA A 130 12.36 10.20 -15.83
N CYS A 131 12.85 9.02 -15.44
CA CYS A 131 14.05 8.41 -16.01
C CYS A 131 13.79 7.45 -17.17
N SER A 132 12.61 6.85 -17.24
CA SER A 132 12.25 5.94 -18.35
C SER A 132 11.98 6.68 -19.67
N THR A 133 11.79 8.01 -19.62
CA THR A 133 11.41 8.81 -20.80
C THR A 133 12.61 9.17 -21.70
N LEU A 134 13.84 8.83 -21.32
CA LEU A 134 15.04 8.99 -22.16
C LEU A 134 15.26 7.84 -23.17
N LEU A 135 14.31 6.90 -23.27
CA LEU A 135 14.43 5.65 -24.05
C LEU A 135 13.46 5.50 -25.24
N LEU A 136 12.84 6.58 -25.71
CA LEU A 136 12.13 6.63 -27.00
C LEU A 136 12.56 7.86 -27.81
#